data_AF-B8NE50-F1
#
_entry.id   AF-B8NE50-F1
#
_cell.length_a   1.000
_cell.length_b   1.000
_cell.length_c   1.000
_cell.angle_alpha   90.00
_cell.angle_beta   90.00
_cell.angle_gamma   90.00
#
_symmetry.space_group_name_H-M   'P 1'
#
loop_
_entity.id
_entity.type
_entity.pdbx_description
1 polymer ?
#
loop_
_entity_poly.entity_id
_entity_poly.type
_entity_poly.pdbx_seq_one_letter_code
_entity_poly.pdbx_strand_id
1 'polypeptide(L)'
;MNIATTCNSWSIENHRLEEERRWVTDLHCKAKKDNGEWISTQLRLDDILGNDDGNFKYSLRYPERNISSSMSNPRLEVTGDGRPILHGRLTTRDAYGHDRSLDLSKILWNKDGRLSLNEDVVRAEDDRRREEARQKMLEKARRNPKLMERLRRQGKL
;
A
#
# COMPACT_ATOMS: atom_id res chain seq x y z
N MET A 1 -8.54 15.27 -1.83
CA MET A 1 -9.95 14.86 -1.95
C MET A 1 -10.05 13.33 -2.07
N ASN A 2 -11.18 12.72 -1.67
CA ASN A 2 -11.38 11.27 -1.78
C ASN A 2 -11.53 10.86 -3.25
N ILE A 3 -10.64 9.97 -3.72
CA ILE A 3 -10.57 9.53 -5.12
C ILE A 3 -11.84 8.81 -5.59
N ALA A 4 -12.64 8.23 -4.70
CA ALA A 4 -13.91 7.59 -5.08
C ALA A 4 -14.90 8.58 -5.72
N THR A 5 -14.83 9.86 -5.31
CA THR A 5 -15.72 10.92 -5.79
C THR A 5 -15.07 11.88 -6.78
N THR A 6 -13.73 11.94 -6.80
CA THR A 6 -12.98 12.91 -7.60
C THR A 6 -12.18 12.28 -8.73
N CYS A 7 -12.32 10.98 -8.94
CA CYS A 7 -11.68 10.25 -10.02
C CYS A 7 -12.67 9.26 -10.65
N ASN A 8 -12.53 8.98 -11.95
CA ASN A 8 -13.34 8.01 -12.68
C ASN A 8 -12.56 7.38 -13.84
N SER A 9 -13.21 6.53 -14.63
CA SER A 9 -12.60 5.82 -15.76
C SER A 9 -11.32 5.06 -15.36
N TRP A 10 -11.42 4.31 -14.26
CA TRP A 10 -10.29 3.58 -13.72
C TRP A 10 -9.88 2.41 -14.61
N SER A 11 -8.57 2.24 -14.78
CA SER A 11 -7.97 1.04 -15.37
C SER A 11 -6.61 0.78 -14.74
N ILE A 12 -6.11 -0.45 -14.90
CA ILE A 12 -4.73 -0.80 -14.59
C ILE A 12 -4.04 -1.34 -15.84
N GLU A 13 -2.74 -1.10 -15.92
CA GLU A 13 -1.89 -1.64 -16.97
C GLU A 13 -0.69 -2.32 -16.33
N ASN A 14 -0.50 -3.61 -16.64
CA ASN A 14 0.69 -4.35 -16.24
C ASN A 14 1.61 -4.47 -17.45
N HIS A 15 2.83 -3.97 -17.33
CA HIS A 15 3.77 -3.89 -18.44
C HIS A 15 5.21 -3.99 -17.95
N ARG A 16 6.13 -4.29 -18.87
CA ARG A 16 7.55 -4.40 -18.57
C ARG A 16 8.27 -3.09 -18.88
N LEU A 17 9.02 -2.58 -17.91
CA LEU A 17 9.97 -1.49 -18.12
C LEU A 17 11.25 -2.08 -18.67
N GLU A 18 11.54 -1.84 -19.95
CA GLU A 18 12.69 -2.42 -20.63
C GLU A 18 14.03 -1.97 -20.04
N GLU A 19 14.14 -0.68 -19.68
CA GLU A 19 15.34 -0.10 -19.08
C GLU A 19 15.70 -0.77 -17.74
N GLU A 20 14.69 -1.14 -16.97
CA GLU A 20 14.84 -1.73 -15.64
C GLU A 20 14.67 -3.26 -15.63
N ARG A 21 14.32 -3.85 -16.77
CA ARG A 21 13.99 -5.28 -16.95
C ARG A 21 12.98 -5.82 -15.94
N ARG A 22 12.09 -4.98 -15.40
CA ARG A 22 11.11 -5.34 -14.37
C ARG A 22 9.67 -5.13 -14.85
N TRP A 23 8.76 -5.93 -14.32
CA TRP A 23 7.32 -5.71 -14.48
C TRP A 23 6.85 -4.66 -13.48
N VAL A 24 5.96 -3.77 -13.92
CA VAL A 24 5.29 -2.79 -13.07
C VAL A 24 3.81 -2.71 -13.41
N THR A 25 3.03 -2.23 -12.45
CA THR A 25 1.60 -2.02 -12.57
C THR A 25 1.28 -0.55 -12.39
N ASP A 26 0.72 0.06 -13.43
CA ASP A 26 0.33 1.46 -13.44
C ASP A 26 -1.20 1.57 -13.33
N LEU A 27 -1.66 2.50 -12.49
CA LEU A 27 -3.07 2.83 -12.28
C LEU A 27 -3.39 4.09 -13.07
N HIS A 28 -4.43 4.03 -13.89
CA HIS A 28 -4.89 5.15 -14.71
C HIS A 28 -6.30 5.57 -14.31
N CYS A 29 -6.56 6.87 -14.34
CA CYS A 29 -7.91 7.42 -14.19
C CYS A 29 -8.01 8.83 -14.77
N LYS A 30 -9.24 9.36 -14.83
CA LYS A 30 -9.48 10.80 -14.95
C LYS A 30 -9.67 11.38 -13.55
N ALA A 31 -8.85 12.35 -13.18
CA ALA A 31 -8.92 13.04 -11.90
C ALA A 31 -9.41 14.49 -12.07
N LYS A 32 -10.23 14.95 -11.14
CA LYS A 32 -10.76 16.31 -11.13
C LYS A 32 -9.73 17.27 -10.51
N LYS A 33 -9.43 18.37 -11.20
CA LYS A 33 -8.66 19.50 -10.68
C LYS A 33 -9.51 20.39 -9.78
N ASP A 34 -8.87 21.28 -9.03
CA ASP A 34 -9.54 22.24 -8.14
C ASP A 34 -10.39 23.25 -8.93
N ASN A 35 -9.99 23.54 -10.17
CA ASN A 35 -10.76 24.37 -11.12
C ASN A 35 -11.98 23.63 -11.75
N GLY A 36 -12.18 22.35 -11.43
CA GLY A 36 -13.28 21.52 -11.93
C GLY A 36 -13.02 20.75 -13.23
N GLU A 37 -11.89 20.99 -13.91
CA GLU A 37 -11.46 20.27 -15.11
C GLU A 37 -11.12 18.81 -14.80
N TRP A 38 -11.39 17.90 -15.73
CA TRP A 38 -10.99 16.49 -15.63
C TRP A 38 -9.76 16.22 -16.48
N ILE A 39 -8.70 15.69 -15.87
CA ILE A 39 -7.47 15.31 -16.57
C ILE A 39 -7.15 13.83 -16.42
N SER A 40 -6.58 13.24 -17.47
CA SER A 40 -6.01 11.89 -17.38
C SER A 40 -4.75 11.92 -16.52
N THR A 41 -4.65 10.99 -15.58
CA THR A 41 -3.54 10.88 -14.64
C THR A 41 -3.17 9.41 -14.44
N GLN A 42 -1.93 9.19 -14.02
CA GLN A 42 -1.33 7.89 -13.85
C GLN A 42 -0.54 7.86 -12.54
N LEU A 43 -0.58 6.72 -11.85
CA LEU A 43 0.23 6.45 -10.68
C LEU A 43 0.80 5.03 -10.78
N ARG A 44 2.12 4.90 -10.68
CA ARG A 44 2.78 3.60 -10.60
C ARG A 44 2.58 2.99 -9.22
N LEU A 45 1.88 1.86 -9.16
CA LEU A 45 1.60 1.18 -7.90
C LEU A 45 2.87 0.61 -7.27
N ASP A 46 3.83 0.18 -8.07
CA ASP A 46 5.13 -0.31 -7.60
C ASP A 46 5.96 0.72 -6.84
N ASP A 47 5.68 2.01 -6.98
CA ASP A 47 6.42 3.05 -6.26
C ASP A 47 5.91 3.25 -4.83
N ILE A 48 4.71 2.75 -4.52
CA ILE A 48 4.00 2.98 -3.26
C ILE A 48 3.51 1.72 -2.56
N LEU A 49 3.43 0.60 -3.28
CA LEU A 49 2.99 -0.69 -2.76
C LEU A 49 4.13 -1.70 -2.81
N GLY A 50 4.20 -2.48 -1.74
CA GLY A 50 5.00 -3.70 -1.62
C GLY A 50 4.21 -4.81 -0.95
N ASN A 51 4.91 -5.89 -0.61
CA ASN A 51 4.32 -7.12 -0.11
C ASN A 51 5.03 -7.58 1.16
N ASP A 52 4.31 -7.55 2.28
CA ASP A 52 4.77 -8.08 3.56
C ASP A 52 4.08 -9.42 3.82
N ASP A 53 4.78 -10.48 3.44
CA ASP A 53 4.39 -11.87 3.70
C ASP A 53 2.95 -12.20 3.25
N GLY A 54 2.65 -11.88 1.99
CA GLY A 54 1.34 -12.10 1.38
C GLY A 54 0.30 -11.04 1.71
N ASN A 55 0.71 -9.84 2.13
CA ASN A 55 -0.20 -8.72 2.42
C ASN A 55 0.31 -7.43 1.77
N PHE A 56 -0.62 -6.61 1.25
CA PHE A 56 -0.26 -5.30 0.73
C PHE A 56 0.35 -4.43 1.84
N LYS A 57 1.52 -3.87 1.54
CA LYS A 57 2.18 -2.92 2.43
C LYS A 57 2.42 -1.60 1.72
N TYR A 58 2.17 -0.55 2.49
CA TYR A 58 2.43 0.85 2.15
C TYR A 58 2.89 1.52 3.43
N SER A 59 3.89 2.38 3.33
CA SER A 59 4.50 3.07 4.46
C SER A 59 5.26 4.28 3.94
N LEU A 60 5.22 5.39 4.67
CA LEU A 60 6.08 6.54 4.37
C LEU A 60 7.47 6.36 4.98
N ARG A 61 7.57 5.65 6.10
CA ARG A 61 8.82 5.47 6.85
C ARG A 61 9.66 4.30 6.34
N TYR A 62 9.01 3.20 5.99
CA TYR A 62 9.64 1.99 5.49
C TYR A 62 8.98 1.58 4.17
N PRO A 63 9.14 2.39 3.11
CA PRO A 63 8.47 2.15 1.85
C PRO A 63 8.90 0.80 1.29
N GLU A 64 7.98 -0.16 1.33
CA GLU A 64 8.09 -1.34 0.49
C GLU A 64 7.52 -1.01 -0.87
N ARG A 65 8.30 -1.33 -1.88
CA ARG A 65 8.04 -1.02 -3.28
C ARG A 65 8.05 -2.31 -4.08
N ASN A 66 7.71 -2.22 -5.35
CA ASN A 66 7.81 -3.30 -6.32
C ASN A 66 6.81 -4.44 -6.07
N ILE A 67 5.55 -4.12 -5.75
CA ILE A 67 4.48 -5.10 -5.57
C ILE A 67 4.38 -6.09 -6.75
N SER A 68 4.62 -5.64 -7.98
CA SER A 68 4.51 -6.45 -9.19
C SER A 68 5.52 -7.60 -9.26
N SER A 69 6.60 -7.54 -8.46
CA SER A 69 7.55 -8.65 -8.34
C SER A 69 7.00 -9.86 -7.59
N SER A 70 5.95 -9.68 -6.79
CA SER A 70 5.39 -10.72 -5.91
C SER A 70 3.87 -10.82 -5.95
N MET A 71 3.23 -10.07 -6.86
CA MET A 71 1.81 -10.11 -7.13
C MET A 71 1.57 -10.74 -8.50
N SER A 72 0.62 -11.68 -8.55
CA SER A 72 0.13 -12.27 -9.80
C SER A 72 -1.34 -11.95 -10.02
N ASN A 73 -1.75 -11.93 -11.29
CA ASN A 73 -3.14 -11.66 -11.73
C ASN A 73 -3.73 -10.36 -11.15
N PRO A 74 -3.05 -9.20 -11.32
CA PRO A 74 -3.62 -7.93 -10.87
C PRO A 74 -4.93 -7.66 -11.62
N ARG A 75 -5.99 -7.33 -10.88
CA ARG A 75 -7.28 -6.93 -11.42
C ARG A 75 -7.82 -5.74 -10.63
N LEU A 76 -8.50 -4.84 -11.33
CA LEU A 76 -9.16 -3.71 -10.71
C LEU A 76 -10.67 -3.89 -10.78
N GLU A 77 -11.32 -3.82 -9.62
CA GLU A 77 -12.77 -3.76 -9.50
C GLU A 77 -13.17 -2.33 -9.09
N VAL A 78 -14.17 -1.75 -9.75
CA VAL A 78 -14.75 -0.47 -9.34
C VAL A 78 -16.11 -0.75 -8.74
N THR A 79 -16.28 -0.43 -7.46
CA THR A 79 -17.56 -0.62 -6.76
C THR A 79 -18.62 0.37 -7.26
N GLY A 80 -19.90 0.12 -6.96
CA GLY A 80 -21.00 1.00 -7.37
C GLY A 80 -20.93 2.44 -6.83
N ASP A 81 -20.17 2.66 -5.74
CA ASP A 81 -19.87 3.98 -5.16
C ASP A 81 -18.54 4.58 -5.66
N GLY A 82 -17.94 4.00 -6.70
CA GLY A 82 -16.76 4.55 -7.39
C GLY A 82 -15.41 4.22 -6.77
N ARG A 83 -15.34 3.36 -5.75
CA ARG A 83 -14.07 2.98 -5.11
C ARG A 83 -13.30 1.96 -5.96
N PRO A 84 -12.03 2.22 -6.27
CA PRO A 84 -11.16 1.26 -6.95
C PRO A 84 -10.57 0.27 -5.94
N ILE A 85 -10.93 -1.00 -6.08
CA ILE A 85 -10.40 -2.13 -5.31
C ILE A 85 -9.39 -2.88 -6.18
N LEU A 86 -8.12 -2.83 -5.77
CA LEU A 86 -7.05 -3.63 -6.36
C LEU A 86 -7.12 -5.04 -5.78
N HIS A 87 -7.20 -6.05 -6.64
CA HIS A 87 -7.03 -7.44 -6.23
C HIS A 87 -5.78 -8.02 -6.89
N GLY A 88 -5.17 -8.97 -6.20
CA GLY A 88 -4.07 -9.76 -6.74
C GLY A 88 -3.71 -10.89 -5.80
N ARG A 89 -2.97 -11.86 -6.32
CA ARG A 89 -2.45 -12.98 -5.53
C ARG A 89 -1.02 -12.68 -5.10
N LEU A 90 -0.83 -12.44 -3.80
CA LEU A 90 0.45 -12.07 -3.20
C LEU A 90 1.17 -13.29 -2.63
N THR A 91 2.46 -13.41 -2.94
CA THR A 91 3.32 -14.50 -2.49
C THR A 91 3.83 -14.25 -1.07
N THR A 92 3.74 -15.26 -0.19
CA THR A 92 4.34 -15.25 1.16
C THR A 92 5.82 -15.60 1.12
N ARG A 93 6.51 -15.46 2.25
CA ARG A 93 7.92 -15.86 2.39
C ARG A 93 8.11 -17.37 2.21
N ASP A 94 7.07 -18.16 2.48
CA ASP A 94 7.04 -19.61 2.28
C ASP A 94 6.59 -20.00 0.87
N ALA A 95 6.59 -19.06 -0.08
CA ALA A 95 6.20 -19.23 -1.49
C ALA A 95 4.74 -19.66 -1.74
N TYR A 96 3.84 -19.42 -0.78
CA TYR A 96 2.40 -19.61 -0.98
C TYR A 96 1.76 -18.33 -1.51
N GLY A 97 0.86 -18.45 -2.49
CA GLY A 97 0.11 -17.30 -3.01
C GLY A 97 -1.26 -17.17 -2.35
N HIS A 98 -1.57 -16.00 -1.79
CA HIS A 98 -2.90 -15.68 -1.24
C HIS A 98 -3.58 -14.56 -2.01
N ASP A 99 -4.88 -14.72 -2.28
CA ASP A 99 -5.69 -13.64 -2.80
C ASP A 99 -5.85 -12.53 -1.74
N ARG A 100 -5.58 -11.31 -2.17
CA ARG A 100 -5.71 -10.10 -1.36
C ARG A 100 -6.39 -9.01 -2.15
N SER A 101 -7.05 -8.15 -1.42
CA SER A 101 -7.73 -6.97 -1.95
C SER A 101 -7.31 -5.74 -1.15
N LEU A 102 -7.15 -4.62 -1.84
CA LEU A 102 -6.85 -3.33 -1.25
C LEU A 102 -7.79 -2.28 -1.84
N ASP A 103 -8.58 -1.65 -0.97
CA ASP A 103 -9.35 -0.47 -1.32
C ASP A 103 -8.40 0.72 -1.46
N LEU A 104 -8.07 1.09 -2.69
CA LEU A 104 -7.12 2.17 -2.97
C LEU A 104 -7.66 3.52 -2.51
N SER A 105 -8.98 3.69 -2.38
CA SER A 105 -9.56 4.95 -1.86
C SER A 105 -9.24 5.22 -0.40
N LYS A 106 -8.83 4.19 0.35
CA LYS A 106 -8.38 4.35 1.73
C LYS A 106 -6.99 4.96 1.83
N ILE A 107 -6.13 4.72 0.84
CA ILE A 107 -4.71 5.08 0.92
C ILE A 107 -4.30 6.14 -0.11
N LEU A 108 -5.10 6.35 -1.15
CA LEU A 108 -4.84 7.34 -2.18
C LEU A 108 -5.75 8.54 -2.01
N TRP A 109 -5.25 9.70 -2.42
CA TRP A 109 -6.03 10.91 -2.53
C TRP A 109 -5.71 11.64 -3.84
N ASN A 110 -6.66 12.43 -4.31
CA ASN A 110 -6.48 13.34 -5.42
C ASN A 110 -6.13 14.74 -4.88
N LYS A 111 -5.00 15.29 -5.33
CA LYS A 111 -4.55 16.66 -5.09
C LYS A 111 -4.42 17.37 -6.43
N ASP A 112 -5.40 18.21 -6.75
CA ASP A 112 -5.47 18.99 -7.99
C ASP A 112 -5.17 18.17 -9.27
N GLY A 113 -5.88 17.06 -9.44
CA GLY A 113 -5.74 16.17 -10.59
C GLY A 113 -4.54 15.22 -10.54
N ARG A 114 -3.77 15.21 -9.44
CA ARG A 114 -2.65 14.28 -9.22
C ARG A 114 -2.98 13.27 -8.13
N LEU A 115 -2.77 11.99 -8.42
CA LEU A 115 -2.89 10.92 -7.44
C LEU A 115 -1.60 10.80 -6.62
N SER A 116 -1.74 10.58 -5.32
CA SER A 116 -0.62 10.22 -4.44
C SER A 116 -1.13 9.46 -3.23
N LEU A 117 -0.22 8.96 -2.39
CA LEU A 117 -0.60 8.45 -1.07
C LEU A 117 -1.17 9.59 -0.21
N ASN A 118 -2.22 9.29 0.53
CA ASN A 118 -2.73 10.14 1.58
C ASN A 118 -1.78 10.04 2.77
N GLU A 119 -0.88 11.02 2.89
CA GLU A 119 0.18 10.97 3.91
C GLU A 119 -0.37 10.85 5.33
N ASP A 120 -1.47 11.52 5.66
CA ASP A 120 -2.04 11.49 7.01
C ASP A 120 -2.55 10.09 7.36
N VAL A 121 -3.22 9.42 6.41
CA VAL A 121 -3.68 8.05 6.61
C VAL A 121 -2.50 7.09 6.76
N VAL A 122 -1.48 7.23 5.91
CA VAL A 122 -0.32 6.34 5.95
C VAL A 122 0.50 6.56 7.23
N ARG A 123 0.66 7.81 7.71
CA ARG A 123 1.31 8.12 8.99
C ARG A 123 0.58 7.47 10.15
N ALA A 124 -0.75 7.64 10.21
CA ALA A 124 -1.56 7.04 11.27
C ALA A 124 -1.45 5.51 11.29
N GLU A 125 -1.42 4.89 10.11
CA GLU A 125 -1.27 3.44 9.97
C GLU A 125 0.14 2.96 10.35
N ASP A 126 1.20 3.69 9.96
CA ASP A 126 2.58 3.41 10.37
C ASP A 126 2.74 3.48 11.90
N ASP A 127 2.16 4.51 12.53
CA ASP A 127 2.21 4.68 14.00
C ASP A 127 1.44 3.57 14.72
N ARG A 128 0.27 3.17 14.19
CA ARG A 128 -0.51 2.03 14.71
C ARG A 128 0.30 0.74 14.67
N ARG A 129 0.90 0.40 13.52
CA ARG A 129 1.73 -0.81 13.36
C ARG A 129 2.92 -0.81 14.30
N ARG A 130 3.55 0.35 14.53
CA ARG A 130 4.66 0.50 15.47
C ARG A 130 4.22 0.22 16.90
N GLU A 131 3.10 0.78 17.33
CA GLU A 131 2.59 0.56 18.68
C GLU A 131 2.19 -0.90 18.88
N GLU A 132 1.52 -1.52 17.90
CA GLU A 132 1.23 -2.97 17.92
C GLU A 132 2.49 -3.83 18.03
N ALA A 133 3.54 -3.51 17.26
CA ALA A 133 4.82 -4.21 17.33
C ALA A 133 5.50 -4.04 18.70
N ARG A 134 5.44 -2.83 19.28
CA ARG A 134 5.94 -2.54 20.61
C ARG A 134 5.19 -3.33 21.69
N GLN A 135 3.86 -3.36 21.62
CA GLN A 135 3.02 -4.11 22.55
C GLN A 135 3.29 -5.62 22.48
N LYS A 136 3.40 -6.19 21.27
CA LYS A 136 3.79 -7.59 21.08
C LYS A 136 5.17 -7.89 21.65
N MET A 137 6.14 -6.96 21.50
CA MET A 137 7.47 -7.11 22.10
C MET A 137 7.40 -7.10 23.62
N LEU A 138 6.65 -6.17 24.21
CA LEU A 138 6.44 -6.07 25.66
C LEU A 138 5.76 -7.32 26.22
N GLU A 139 4.75 -7.85 25.55
CA GLU A 139 4.07 -9.08 25.94
C GLU A 139 5.01 -10.28 25.91
N LYS A 140 5.79 -10.45 24.83
CA LYS A 140 6.81 -11.50 24.72
C LYS A 140 7.86 -11.38 25.82
N ALA A 141 8.29 -10.15 26.13
CA ALA A 141 9.25 -9.90 27.18
C ALA A 141 8.65 -10.22 28.56
N ARG A 142 7.41 -9.82 28.87
CA ARG A 142 6.72 -10.19 30.11
C ARG A 142 6.66 -11.70 30.34
N ARG A 143 6.49 -12.48 29.27
CA ARG A 143 6.50 -13.95 29.31
C ARG A 143 7.91 -14.57 29.40
N ASN A 144 8.98 -13.78 29.24
CA ASN A 144 10.36 -14.24 29.28
C ASN A 144 11.26 -13.27 30.09
N PRO A 145 11.51 -13.55 31.39
CA PRO A 145 12.28 -12.68 32.27
C PRO A 145 13.69 -12.33 31.75
N LYS A 146 14.36 -13.28 31.09
CA LYS A 146 15.69 -13.07 30.49
C LYS A 146 15.64 -12.06 29.32
N LEU A 147 14.55 -12.06 28.55
CA LEU A 147 14.33 -11.11 27.47
C LEU A 147 14.05 -9.69 28.00
N MET A 148 13.25 -9.55 29.07
CA MET A 148 13.01 -8.25 29.74
C MET A 148 14.30 -7.62 30.23
N GLU A 149 15.14 -8.39 30.90
CA GLU A 149 16.41 -7.90 31.42
C GLU A 149 17.35 -7.44 30.28
N ARG A 150 17.42 -8.22 29.19
CA ARG A 150 18.22 -7.86 28.01
C ARG A 150 17.72 -6.57 27.35
N LEU A 151 16.40 -6.39 27.23
CA LEU A 151 15.82 -5.21 26.61
C LEU A 151 16.02 -3.95 27.46
N ARG A 152 15.93 -4.04 28.79
CA ARG A 152 16.27 -2.96 29.72
C ARG A 152 17.74 -2.55 29.60
N ARG A 153 18.67 -3.52 29.58
CA ARG A 153 20.11 -3.24 29.41
C ARG A 153 20.44 -2.58 28.07
N GLN A 154 19.63 -2.78 27.03
CA GLN A 154 19.80 -2.16 25.71
C GLN A 154 19.10 -0.80 25.55
N GLY A 155 18.43 -0.27 26.58
CA GLY A 155 17.69 1.00 26.49
C GLY A 155 16.50 0.94 25.51
N LYS A 156 15.98 -0.26 25.23
CA LYS A 156 14.84 -0.49 24.31
C LYS A 156 13.49 -0.54 25.02
N LEU A 157 13.50 -0.37 26.35
CA LEU A 157 12.36 -0.34 27.26
C LEU A 157 12.44 0.90 28.15
#